data_AF-A0A6V8CUP6-F1
#
_entry.id   AF-A0A6V8CUP6-F1
#
_cell.length_a   1.000
_cell.length_b   1.000
_cell.length_c   1.000
_cell.angle_alpha   90.00
_cell.angle_beta   90.00
_cell.angle_gamma   90.00
#
_symmetry.space_group_name_H-M   'P 1'
#
loop_
_entity.id
_entity.type
_entity.pdbx_description
1 polymer ?
#
loop_
_entity_poly.entity_id
_entity_poly.type
_entity_poly.pdbx_seq_one_letter_code
_entity_poly.pdbx_strand_id
1 'polypeptide(L)'
;MESEERDLLAALRAFDVLLGAGIGLESVLINLARGGYGAISTDMERIMKGVNDGRRLEDELTKAATRTKSTGYKRLLNTLKTNVTSNTDLIVDLRRQADREEEERTERIEKYIEALEGMPTGLLTVGMLGPIMLPLVAVMPYLFTVPVAGITAPSPATANLISMAGYTISVVIMALIGLKAHTKDPGV
;
A
#
# COMPACT_ATOMS: atom_id res chain seq x y z
N MET A 1 -3.96 2.87 -9.92
CA MET A 1 -4.14 1.55 -9.28
C MET A 1 -4.74 1.76 -7.90
N GLU A 2 -4.20 2.70 -7.12
CA GLU A 2 -4.70 3.02 -5.77
C GLU A 2 -6.14 3.52 -5.69
N SER A 3 -6.65 4.34 -6.62
CA SER A 3 -7.97 4.96 -6.44
C SER A 3 -9.13 3.95 -6.40
N GLU A 4 -9.21 3.05 -7.39
CA GLU A 4 -10.27 2.03 -7.46
C GLU A 4 -10.22 1.08 -6.25
N GLU A 5 -9.01 0.69 -5.82
CA GLU A 5 -8.80 -0.21 -4.68
C GLU A 5 -9.09 0.48 -3.34
N ARG A 6 -8.77 1.78 -3.23
CA ARG A 6 -9.10 2.65 -2.07
C ARG A 6 -10.59 2.94 -1.96
N ASP A 7 -11.32 2.97 -3.07
CA ASP A 7 -12.76 3.25 -3.06
C ASP A 7 -13.63 1.98 -3.00
N LEU A 8 -13.06 0.80 -3.29
CA LEU A 8 -13.77 -0.47 -3.44
C LEU A 8 -14.58 -0.89 -2.21
N LEU A 9 -13.99 -0.85 -1.01
CA LEU A 9 -14.69 -1.29 0.20
C LEU A 9 -15.93 -0.42 0.48
N ALA A 10 -15.83 0.90 0.26
CA ALA A 10 -16.97 1.81 0.42
C ALA A 10 -18.08 1.50 -0.60
N ALA A 11 -17.72 1.25 -1.86
CA ALA A 11 -18.67 0.85 -2.89
C ALA A 11 -19.33 -0.50 -2.59
N LEU A 12 -18.56 -1.51 -2.15
CA LEU A 12 -19.08 -2.84 -1.79
C LEU A 12 -20.10 -2.76 -0.64
N ARG A 13 -19.82 -1.96 0.40
CA ARG A 13 -20.78 -1.72 1.49
C ARG A 13 -22.05 -1.02 1.01
N ALA A 14 -21.93 -0.07 0.08
CA ALA A 14 -23.09 0.57 -0.52
C ALA A 14 -23.93 -0.40 -1.35
N PHE A 15 -23.29 -1.28 -2.13
CA PHE A 15 -24.00 -2.35 -2.85
C PHE A 15 -24.74 -3.28 -1.88
N ASP A 16 -24.11 -3.75 -0.81
CA ASP A 16 -24.73 -4.63 0.18
C ASP A 16 -25.96 -3.99 0.84
N VAL A 17 -25.86 -2.73 1.26
CA VAL A 17 -26.98 -2.00 1.88
C VAL A 17 -28.15 -1.83 0.90
N LEU A 18 -27.87 -1.36 -0.33
CA LEU A 18 -28.92 -1.05 -1.29
C LEU A 18 -29.58 -2.32 -1.86
N LEU A 19 -28.79 -3.34 -2.20
CA LEU A 19 -29.33 -4.62 -2.67
C LEU A 19 -30.05 -5.37 -1.54
N GLY A 20 -29.54 -5.30 -0.29
CA GLY A 20 -30.20 -5.84 0.90
C GLY A 20 -31.53 -5.17 1.20
N ALA A 21 -31.70 -3.90 0.83
CA ALA A 21 -32.99 -3.20 0.87
C ALA A 21 -33.97 -3.62 -0.26
N GLY A 22 -33.58 -4.58 -1.11
CA GLY A 22 -34.39 -5.06 -2.22
C GLY A 22 -34.37 -4.14 -3.46
N ILE A 23 -33.44 -3.19 -3.53
CA ILE A 23 -33.31 -2.30 -4.69
C ILE A 23 -32.69 -3.10 -5.85
N GLY A 24 -33.31 -3.05 -7.02
CA GLY A 24 -32.80 -3.73 -8.21
C GLY A 24 -31.42 -3.21 -8.65
N LEU A 25 -30.57 -4.10 -9.16
CA LEU A 25 -29.16 -3.81 -9.48
C LEU A 25 -28.99 -2.55 -10.34
N GLU A 26 -29.79 -2.36 -11.39
CA GLU A 26 -29.70 -1.16 -12.25
C GLU A 26 -29.91 0.14 -11.46
N SER A 27 -30.88 0.16 -10.54
CA SER A 27 -31.13 1.31 -9.68
C SER A 27 -29.99 1.52 -8.69
N VAL A 28 -29.38 0.44 -8.20
CA VAL A 28 -28.18 0.51 -7.36
C VAL A 28 -27.01 1.12 -8.14
N LEU A 29 -26.77 0.71 -9.38
CA LEU A 29 -25.73 1.28 -10.24
C LEU A 29 -25.94 2.78 -10.48
N ILE A 30 -27.18 3.22 -10.70
CA ILE A 30 -27.51 4.66 -10.84
C ILE A 30 -27.24 5.42 -9.54
N ASN A 31 -27.57 4.84 -8.38
CA ASN A 31 -27.30 5.46 -7.09
C ASN A 31 -25.79 5.55 -6.82
N LEU A 32 -25.02 4.50 -7.10
CA LEU A 32 -23.57 4.54 -6.95
C LEU A 32 -22.89 5.49 -7.93
N ALA A 33 -23.42 5.65 -9.15
CA ALA A 33 -22.92 6.64 -10.10
C ALA A 33 -23.01 8.08 -9.53
N ARG A 34 -24.00 8.36 -8.67
CA ARG A 34 -24.22 9.67 -8.03
C ARG A 34 -23.67 9.77 -6.60
N GLY A 35 -23.30 8.64 -5.99
CA GLY A 35 -23.03 8.53 -4.55
C GLY A 35 -21.61 8.91 -4.09
N GLY A 36 -20.71 9.31 -4.98
CA GLY A 36 -19.41 9.88 -4.60
C GLY A 36 -18.33 8.87 -4.17
N TYR A 37 -18.37 7.64 -4.67
CA TYR A 37 -17.37 6.58 -4.45
C TYR A 37 -16.15 6.70 -5.38
N GLY A 38 -15.68 7.93 -5.60
CA GLY A 38 -14.49 8.25 -6.39
C GLY A 38 -14.45 7.60 -7.77
N ALA A 39 -13.41 6.81 -8.03
CA ALA A 39 -13.18 6.18 -9.33
C ALA A 39 -14.30 5.20 -9.72
N ILE A 40 -14.91 4.54 -8.73
CA ILE A 40 -16.01 3.59 -8.97
C ILE A 40 -17.28 4.32 -9.41
N SER A 41 -17.63 5.45 -8.80
CA SER A 41 -18.77 6.25 -9.24
C SER A 41 -18.64 6.69 -10.70
N THR A 42 -17.45 7.12 -11.11
CA THR A 42 -17.18 7.51 -12.51
C THR A 42 -17.38 6.36 -13.48
N ASP A 43 -16.95 5.15 -13.08
CA ASP A 43 -17.11 3.95 -13.89
C ASP A 43 -18.58 3.48 -13.95
N MET A 44 -19.32 3.56 -12.85
CA MET A 44 -20.76 3.26 -12.82
C MET A 44 -21.55 4.23 -13.70
N GLU A 45 -21.20 5.52 -13.69
CA GLU A 45 -21.80 6.52 -14.59
C GLU A 45 -21.55 6.15 -16.05
N ARG A 46 -20.31 5.76 -16.40
CA ARG A 46 -19.97 5.35 -17.76
C ARG A 46 -20.72 4.09 -18.20
N ILE A 47 -20.86 3.11 -17.31
CA ILE A 47 -21.64 1.87 -17.56
C ILE A 47 -23.11 2.25 -17.83
N MET A 48 -23.72 3.02 -16.93
CA MET A 48 -25.13 3.40 -17.06
C MET A 48 -25.40 4.29 -18.27
N LYS A 49 -24.43 5.13 -18.67
CA LYS A 49 -24.52 5.87 -19.92
C LYS A 49 -24.61 4.92 -21.13
N GLY A 50 -23.81 3.85 -21.15
CA GLY A 50 -23.88 2.88 -22.23
C GLY A 50 -25.19 2.09 -22.27
N VAL A 51 -25.74 1.77 -21.10
CA VAL A 51 -27.07 1.16 -21.00
C VAL A 51 -28.16 2.09 -21.52
N ASN A 52 -28.10 3.38 -21.15
CA ASN A 52 -29.03 4.40 -21.65
C ASN A 52 -28.92 4.62 -23.17
N ASP A 53 -27.72 4.41 -23.75
CA ASP A 53 -27.51 4.42 -25.20
C ASP A 53 -28.07 3.16 -25.90
N GLY A 54 -28.70 2.24 -25.16
CA GLY A 54 -29.32 1.01 -25.68
C GLY A 54 -28.40 -0.22 -25.70
N ARG A 55 -27.21 -0.14 -25.10
CA ARG A 55 -26.29 -1.30 -24.99
C ARG A 55 -26.70 -2.20 -23.83
N ARG A 56 -26.35 -3.49 -23.89
CA ARG A 56 -26.68 -4.43 -22.81
C ARG A 56 -25.78 -4.18 -21.60
N LEU A 57 -26.35 -4.24 -20.40
CA LEU A 57 -25.59 -4.04 -19.15
C LEU A 57 -24.44 -5.05 -19.01
N GLU A 58 -24.65 -6.31 -19.43
CA GLU A 58 -23.60 -7.35 -19.43
C GLU A 58 -22.37 -6.97 -20.27
N ASP A 59 -22.56 -6.26 -21.38
CA ASP A 59 -21.50 -5.85 -22.29
C ASP A 59 -20.71 -4.69 -21.68
N GLU A 60 -21.40 -3.72 -21.09
CA GLU A 60 -20.75 -2.58 -20.40
C GLU A 60 -19.98 -3.03 -19.15
N LEU A 61 -20.52 -3.98 -18.38
CA LEU A 61 -19.81 -4.59 -17.25
C LEU A 61 -18.57 -5.36 -17.72
N THR A 62 -18.66 -6.10 -18.83
CA THR A 62 -17.50 -6.79 -19.43
C THR A 62 -16.44 -5.80 -19.89
N LYS A 63 -16.85 -4.69 -20.51
CA LYS A 63 -15.95 -3.62 -20.95
C LYS A 63 -15.27 -2.91 -19.78
N ALA A 64 -15.99 -2.67 -18.68
CA ALA A 64 -15.39 -2.14 -17.46
C ALA A 64 -14.38 -3.13 -16.86
N ALA A 65 -14.72 -4.42 -16.79
CA ALA A 65 -13.89 -5.47 -16.20
C ALA A 65 -12.57 -5.70 -16.97
N THR A 66 -12.55 -5.39 -18.28
CA THR A 66 -11.35 -5.46 -19.12
C THR A 66 -10.49 -4.21 -19.04
N ARG A 67 -11.06 -3.07 -18.64
CA ARG A 67 -10.34 -1.80 -18.48
C ARG A 67 -9.66 -1.67 -17.11
N THR A 68 -10.30 -2.17 -16.06
CA THR A 68 -9.74 -2.07 -14.70
C THR A 68 -8.47 -2.89 -14.54
N LYS A 69 -7.53 -2.35 -13.79
CA LYS A 69 -6.31 -3.05 -13.33
C LYS A 69 -6.44 -3.59 -11.91
N SER A 70 -7.48 -3.19 -11.17
CA SER A 70 -7.72 -3.66 -9.80
C SER A 70 -8.34 -5.06 -9.84
N THR A 71 -7.68 -6.01 -9.16
CA THR A 71 -8.16 -7.39 -9.08
C THR A 71 -9.48 -7.48 -8.32
N GLY A 72 -9.60 -6.79 -7.19
CA GLY A 72 -10.83 -6.72 -6.39
C GLY A 72 -11.98 -6.12 -7.19
N TYR A 73 -11.76 -5.00 -7.87
CA TYR A 73 -12.80 -4.35 -8.65
C TYR A 73 -13.22 -5.19 -9.87
N LYS A 74 -12.27 -5.87 -10.52
CA LYS A 74 -12.57 -6.83 -11.59
C LYS A 74 -13.45 -7.98 -11.10
N ARG A 75 -13.23 -8.48 -9.88
CA ARG A 75 -14.09 -9.52 -9.27
C ARG A 75 -15.50 -8.98 -9.05
N LEU A 76 -15.65 -7.78 -8.50
CA LEU A 76 -16.94 -7.11 -8.33
C LEU A 76 -17.70 -7.05 -9.66
N LEU A 77 -17.09 -6.48 -10.71
CA LEU A 77 -17.73 -6.33 -12.02
C LEU A 77 -18.16 -7.67 -12.64
N ASN A 78 -17.35 -8.72 -12.47
CA ASN A 78 -17.70 -10.06 -12.93
C ASN A 78 -18.87 -10.66 -12.15
N THR A 79 -18.93 -10.45 -10.83
CA THR A 79 -20.04 -10.90 -9.99
C THR A 79 -21.34 -10.18 -10.38
N LEU A 80 -21.28 -8.87 -10.61
CA LEU A 80 -22.44 -8.10 -11.10
C LEU A 80 -22.91 -8.64 -12.45
N LYS A 81 -21.99 -8.90 -13.38
CA LYS A 81 -22.32 -9.49 -14.68
C LYS A 81 -23.01 -10.85 -14.53
N THR A 82 -22.48 -11.75 -13.72
CA THR A 82 -23.07 -13.07 -13.50
C THR A 82 -24.48 -12.95 -12.90
N ASN A 83 -24.71 -12.02 -11.98
CA ASN A 83 -26.05 -11.78 -11.45
C ASN A 83 -27.02 -11.30 -12.55
N VAL A 84 -26.60 -10.37 -13.41
CA VAL A 84 -27.43 -9.89 -14.54
C VAL A 84 -27.80 -11.03 -15.50
N THR A 85 -26.86 -11.95 -15.78
CA THR A 85 -27.08 -13.02 -16.77
C THR A 85 -27.78 -14.25 -16.17
N SER A 86 -27.54 -14.57 -14.89
CA SER A 86 -27.91 -15.86 -14.28
C SER A 86 -28.81 -15.73 -13.04
N ASN A 87 -29.20 -14.51 -12.66
CA ASN A 87 -30.09 -14.23 -11.52
C ASN A 87 -29.67 -14.93 -10.22
N THR A 88 -28.37 -14.96 -9.96
CA THR A 88 -27.75 -15.60 -8.78
C THR A 88 -27.84 -14.71 -7.54
N ASP A 89 -27.67 -15.29 -6.35
CA ASP A 89 -27.61 -14.51 -5.10
C ASP A 89 -26.36 -13.60 -5.06
N LEU A 90 -26.56 -12.33 -5.40
CA LEU A 90 -25.52 -11.32 -5.46
C LEU A 90 -25.05 -10.86 -4.07
N ILE A 91 -25.94 -10.87 -3.08
CA ILE A 91 -25.67 -10.26 -1.76
C ILE A 91 -24.60 -11.07 -1.03
N VAL A 92 -24.72 -12.39 -1.04
CA VAL A 92 -23.75 -13.29 -0.37
C VAL A 92 -22.35 -13.12 -0.97
N ASP A 93 -22.24 -13.02 -2.30
CA ASP A 93 -20.97 -12.86 -2.98
C ASP A 93 -20.33 -11.48 -2.71
N LEU A 94 -21.14 -10.42 -2.64
CA LEU A 94 -20.67 -9.08 -2.30
C LEU A 94 -20.17 -8.97 -0.87
N ARG A 95 -20.88 -9.56 0.10
CA ARG A 95 -20.44 -9.60 1.51
C ARG A 95 -19.08 -10.30 1.64
N ARG A 96 -18.93 -11.47 1.02
CA ARG A 96 -17.65 -12.19 0.97
C ARG A 96 -16.54 -11.39 0.29
N GLN A 97 -16.85 -10.53 -0.67
CA GLN A 97 -15.86 -9.63 -1.26
C GLN A 97 -15.53 -8.48 -0.32
N ALA A 98 -16.52 -7.88 0.34
CA ALA A 98 -16.31 -6.81 1.32
C ALA A 98 -15.44 -7.27 2.50
N ASP A 99 -15.74 -8.44 3.07
CA ASP A 99 -14.98 -9.03 4.18
C ASP A 99 -13.50 -9.24 3.80
N ARG A 100 -13.24 -9.78 2.60
CA ARG A 100 -11.87 -9.97 2.09
C ARG A 100 -11.14 -8.65 1.87
N GLU A 101 -11.81 -7.65 1.29
CA GLU A 101 -11.20 -6.32 1.08
C GLU A 101 -10.94 -5.60 2.43
N GLU A 102 -11.74 -5.86 3.45
CA GLU A 102 -11.54 -5.36 4.81
C GLU A 102 -10.36 -6.06 5.51
N GLU A 103 -10.24 -7.39 5.38
CA GLU A 103 -9.07 -8.15 5.83
C GLU A 103 -7.79 -7.68 5.14
N GLU A 104 -7.78 -7.56 3.81
CA GLU A 104 -6.63 -7.10 3.04
C GLU A 104 -6.23 -5.66 3.43
N ARG A 105 -7.20 -4.77 3.71
CA ARG A 105 -6.91 -3.42 4.24
C ARG A 105 -6.30 -3.47 5.63
N THR A 106 -6.85 -4.30 6.51
CA THR A 106 -6.36 -4.46 7.88
C THR A 106 -4.91 -4.97 7.86
N GLU A 107 -4.62 -5.98 7.05
CA GLU A 107 -3.26 -6.51 6.86
C GLU A 107 -2.29 -5.45 6.31
N ARG A 108 -2.73 -4.62 5.36
CA ARG A 108 -1.90 -3.51 4.84
C ARG A 108 -1.59 -2.48 5.92
N ILE A 109 -2.56 -2.15 6.77
CA ILE A 109 -2.37 -1.22 7.90
C ILE A 109 -1.45 -1.84 8.94
N GLU A 110 -1.63 -3.12 9.27
CA GLU A 110 -0.77 -3.84 10.20
C GLU A 110 0.69 -3.86 9.71
N LYS A 111 0.92 -4.22 8.45
CA LYS A 111 2.26 -4.15 7.81
C LYS A 111 2.84 -2.74 7.80
N TYR A 112 2.00 -1.72 7.64
CA TYR A 112 2.43 -0.33 7.73
C TYR A 112 2.85 0.03 9.16
N ILE A 113 2.07 -0.34 10.17
CA ILE A 113 2.39 -0.16 11.59
C ILE A 113 3.67 -0.89 11.95
N GLU A 114 3.83 -2.15 11.54
CA GLU A 114 5.05 -2.94 11.76
C GLU A 114 6.27 -2.28 11.13
N ALA A 115 6.15 -1.80 9.89
CA ALA A 115 7.20 -1.04 9.24
C ALA A 115 7.50 0.28 9.97
N LEU A 116 6.47 0.96 10.49
CA LEU A 116 6.59 2.22 11.21
C LEU A 116 7.21 2.04 12.59
N GLU A 117 6.97 0.93 13.28
CA GLU A 117 7.54 0.64 14.61
C GLU A 117 9.03 0.26 14.52
N GLY A 118 9.42 -0.47 13.46
CA GLY A 118 10.82 -0.83 13.24
C GLY A 118 11.71 0.35 12.80
N MET A 119 11.15 1.37 12.16
CA MET A 119 11.92 2.49 11.60
C MET A 119 12.59 3.41 12.64
N PRO A 120 11.88 3.93 13.67
CA PRO A 120 12.48 4.74 14.73
C PRO A 120 13.57 3.98 15.48
N THR A 121 13.34 2.71 15.80
CA THR A 121 14.32 1.88 16.50
C THR A 121 15.60 1.69 15.67
N GLY A 122 15.45 1.43 14.36
CA GLY A 122 16.60 1.35 13.44
C GLY A 122 17.35 2.68 13.29
N LEU A 123 16.62 3.80 13.15
CA LEU A 123 17.20 5.14 13.06
C LEU A 123 17.96 5.54 14.32
N LEU A 124 17.39 5.31 15.50
CA LEU A 124 18.03 5.57 16.79
C LEU A 124 19.27 4.70 16.98
N THR A 125 19.18 3.42 16.62
CA THR A 125 20.32 2.48 16.74
C THR A 125 21.47 2.92 15.84
N VAL A 126 21.23 3.18 14.55
CA VAL A 126 22.28 3.62 13.62
C VAL A 126 22.80 5.01 13.96
N GLY A 127 21.91 5.92 14.35
CA GLY A 127 22.23 7.31 14.66
C GLY A 127 22.95 7.52 15.97
N MET A 128 22.70 6.69 16.97
CA MET A 128 23.39 6.75 18.27
C MET A 128 24.59 5.81 18.32
N LEU A 129 24.43 4.53 17.96
CA LEU A 129 25.52 3.57 18.07
C LEU A 129 26.60 3.77 17.00
N GLY A 130 26.23 4.18 15.79
CA GLY A 130 27.19 4.41 14.70
C GLY A 130 28.28 5.41 15.10
N PRO A 131 27.92 6.62 15.53
CA PRO A 131 28.88 7.62 16.00
C PRO A 131 29.67 7.20 17.25
N ILE A 132 29.12 6.34 18.11
CA ILE A 132 29.82 5.88 19.32
C ILE A 132 30.83 4.76 18.98
N MET A 133 30.48 3.82 18.11
CA MET A 133 31.30 2.64 17.81
C MET A 133 32.46 2.94 16.85
N LEU A 134 32.25 3.83 15.88
CA LEU A 134 33.27 4.14 14.87
C LEU A 134 34.60 4.67 15.46
N PRO A 135 34.59 5.61 16.42
CA PRO A 135 35.81 6.07 17.10
C PRO A 135 36.48 4.97 17.92
N LEU A 136 35.70 4.11 18.57
CA LEU A 136 36.24 3.02 19.38
C LEU A 136 37.03 2.04 18.51
N VAL A 137 36.50 1.69 17.33
CA VAL A 137 37.21 0.84 16.36
C VAL A 137 38.44 1.57 15.79
N ALA A 138 38.36 2.87 15.56
CA ALA A 138 39.51 3.67 15.08
C ALA A 138 40.64 3.78 16.13
N VAL A 139 40.30 3.78 17.42
CA VAL A 139 41.26 3.86 18.54
C VAL A 139 41.79 2.48 18.96
N MET A 140 41.07 1.39 18.68
CA MET A 140 41.45 0.02 19.03
C MET A 140 42.91 -0.35 18.71
N PRO A 141 43.47 -0.08 17.51
CA PRO A 141 44.87 -0.41 17.20
C PRO A 141 45.90 0.28 18.10
N TYR A 142 45.55 1.41 18.73
CA TYR A 142 46.42 2.15 19.64
C TYR A 142 46.39 1.59 21.07
N LEU A 143 45.39 0.78 21.42
CA LEU A 143 45.25 0.14 22.74
C LEU A 143 46.06 -1.16 22.84
N PHE A 144 46.38 -1.79 21.70
CA PHE A 144 47.22 -2.98 21.65
C PHE A 144 48.69 -2.58 21.49
N THR A 145 49.50 -2.84 22.51
CA THR A 145 50.95 -2.55 22.51
C THR A 145 51.77 -3.52 21.66
N VAL A 146 51.15 -4.62 21.20
CA VAL A 146 51.73 -5.63 20.33
C VAL A 146 50.90 -5.69 19.05
N PRO A 147 51.52 -5.64 17.85
CA PRO A 147 50.80 -5.80 16.59
C PRO A 147 50.04 -7.13 16.58
N VAL A 148 48.71 -7.07 16.62
CA VAL A 148 47.86 -8.25 16.45
C VAL A 148 47.85 -8.57 14.96
N ALA A 149 48.42 -9.72 14.60
CA ALA A 149 48.29 -10.38 13.28
C ALA A 149 48.17 -9.43 12.06
N GLY A 150 49.21 -8.63 11.79
CA GLY A 150 49.28 -7.82 10.57
C GLY A 150 48.47 -6.51 10.57
N ILE A 151 47.82 -6.15 11.68
CA ILE A 151 47.15 -4.86 11.83
C ILE A 151 48.16 -3.86 12.40
N THR A 152 48.69 -2.98 11.54
CA THR A 152 49.50 -1.83 11.96
C THR A 152 48.58 -0.66 12.30
N ALA A 153 48.89 0.06 13.38
CA ALA A 153 48.12 1.24 13.75
C ALA A 153 48.21 2.28 12.62
N PRO A 154 47.07 2.73 12.06
CA PRO A 154 47.08 3.73 10.99
C PRO A 154 47.65 5.04 11.51
N SER A 155 48.15 5.91 10.62
CA SER A 155 48.60 7.25 11.05
C SER A 155 47.43 8.03 11.67
N PRO A 156 47.66 9.00 12.59
CA PRO A 156 46.59 9.82 13.16
C PRO A 156 45.72 10.52 12.11
N ALA A 157 46.32 10.93 10.99
CA ALA A 157 45.59 11.52 9.86
C ALA A 157 44.67 10.50 9.17
N THR A 158 45.14 9.27 8.97
CA THR A 158 44.34 8.18 8.40
C THR A 158 43.21 7.75 9.34
N ALA A 159 43.45 7.71 10.65
CA ALA A 159 42.43 7.37 11.65
C ALA A 159 41.31 8.43 11.73
N ASN A 160 41.67 9.73 11.67
CA ASN A 160 40.69 10.81 11.59
C ASN A 160 39.87 10.78 10.30
N LEU A 161 40.50 10.50 9.17
CA LEU A 161 39.81 10.38 7.88
C LEU A 161 38.80 9.22 7.89
N ILE A 162 39.18 8.06 8.43
CA ILE A 162 38.29 6.89 8.57
C ILE A 162 37.10 7.22 9.48
N SER A 163 37.36 7.89 10.60
CA SER A 163 36.31 8.29 11.55
C SER A 163 35.34 9.29 10.91
N MET A 164 35.87 10.32 10.24
CA MET A 164 35.07 11.34 9.55
C MET A 164 34.24 10.73 8.40
N ALA A 165 34.84 9.85 7.61
CA ALA A 165 34.14 9.11 6.56
C ALA A 165 33.01 8.26 7.15
N GLY A 166 33.26 7.55 8.25
CA GLY A 166 32.26 6.74 8.95
C GLY A 166 31.08 7.57 9.47
N TYR A 167 31.32 8.72 10.09
CA TYR A 167 30.26 9.64 10.50
C TYR A 167 29.43 10.13 9.31
N THR A 168 30.10 10.51 8.22
CA THR A 168 29.43 11.00 7.01
C THR A 168 28.54 9.91 6.42
N ILE A 169 29.04 8.67 6.35
CA ILE A 169 28.28 7.50 5.91
C ILE A 169 27.08 7.24 6.83
N SER A 170 27.24 7.35 8.16
CA SER A 170 26.13 7.15 9.11
C SER A 170 25.00 8.16 8.91
N VAL A 171 25.34 9.43 8.63
CA VAL A 171 24.37 10.49 8.33
C VAL A 171 23.67 10.24 7.00
N VAL A 172 24.41 9.80 5.98
CA VAL A 172 23.84 9.42 4.68
C VAL A 172 22.88 8.24 4.82
N ILE A 173 23.23 7.21 5.59
CA ILE A 173 22.36 6.06 5.85
C ILE A 173 21.09 6.51 6.59
N MET A 174 21.20 7.37 7.61
CA MET A 174 20.04 7.93 8.30
C MET A 174 19.13 8.73 7.36
N ALA A 175 19.71 9.57 6.49
CA ALA A 175 18.97 10.33 5.50
C ALA A 175 18.24 9.41 4.51
N LEU A 176 18.88 8.33 4.05
CA LEU A 176 18.27 7.34 3.16
C LEU A 176 17.13 6.56 3.82
N ILE A 177 17.28 6.17 5.10
CA ILE A 177 16.22 5.50 5.86
C ILE A 177 15.04 6.45 6.07
N GLY A 178 15.30 7.71 6.45
CA GLY A 178 14.26 8.73 6.63
C GLY A 178 13.50 9.05 5.34
N LEU A 179 14.21 9.17 4.20
CA LEU A 179 13.58 9.35 2.89
C LEU A 179 12.73 8.15 2.49
N LYS A 180 13.23 6.92 2.71
CA LYS A 180 12.48 5.69 2.42
C LYS A 180 11.21 5.57 3.26
N ALA A 181 11.25 6.03 4.52
CA ALA A 181 10.10 6.09 5.42
C ALA A 181 9.01 7.01 4.87
N HIS A 182 9.38 8.23 4.46
CA HIS A 182 8.45 9.20 3.86
C HIS A 182 7.85 8.71 2.53
N THR A 183 8.61 8.00 1.71
CA THR A 183 8.11 7.48 0.41
C THR A 183 7.20 6.26 0.52
N LYS A 184 7.09 5.64 1.70
CA LYS A 184 6.25 4.48 1.96
C LYS A 184 4.89 4.82 2.57
N ASP A 185 4.55 6.11 2.65
CA ASP A 185 3.24 6.55 3.10
C ASP A 185 2.14 5.93 2.20
N PRO A 186 1.29 5.03 2.73
CA PRO A 186 0.38 4.20 1.93
C PRO A 186 -0.82 4.97 1.39
N GLY A 187 -0.78 6.31 1.36
CA GLY A 187 -1.83 7.13 0.77
C GLY A 187 -3.18 6.84 1.39
N VAL A 188 -3.30 7.07 2.70
CA VAL A 188 -4.61 7.38 3.28
C VAL A 188 -5.09 8.73 2.76
#